data_AF-A0A2E5JHP8-F1
#
_entry.id   AF-A0A2E5JHP8-F1
#
_cell.length_a   1.000
_cell.length_b   1.000
_cell.length_c   1.000
_cell.angle_alpha   90.00
_cell.angle_beta   90.00
_cell.angle_gamma   90.00
#
_symmetry.space_group_name_H-M   'P 1'
#
loop_
_entity.id
_entity.type
_entity.pdbx_description
1 polymer ?
#
loop_
_entity_poly.entity_id
_entity_poly.type
_entity_poly.pdbx_seq_one_letter_code
_entity_poly.pdbx_strand_id
1 'polypeptide(L)'
;MSSIISSKDKSLEDFLSRLIYLGGNLGIKPKIKQYVDIEEFIVEATLFMDVDSRTTQCILNWIYFVSPYLSPSKLRRVLKMSEYNAKYLGQFVQVIESHSLNAQNWAILDEFVLKSEKIKFAPNFQKYLKTKPYIFKNCPELQFRMEGHTQVLADLKAYLKKNANFHSLYKIAKDTFNPRNRINYEYALLQYRL
;
A
#
# COMPACT_ATOMS: atom_id res chain seq x y z
N MET A 1 35.30 12.82 0.88
CA MET A 1 34.10 13.66 0.69
C MET A 1 32.88 12.86 1.14
N SER A 2 32.49 12.97 2.40
CA SER A 2 31.25 12.37 2.91
C SER A 2 30.10 13.33 2.62
N SER A 3 29.27 13.02 1.63
CA SER A 3 28.04 13.77 1.40
C SER A 3 27.15 13.61 2.62
N ILE A 4 26.77 14.73 3.23
CA ILE A 4 25.70 14.77 4.23
C ILE A 4 24.41 14.52 3.44
N ILE A 5 24.00 13.26 3.36
CA ILE A 5 22.70 12.86 2.79
C ILE A 5 21.64 13.51 3.69
N SER A 6 20.78 14.36 3.13
CA SER A 6 19.74 15.03 3.93
C SER A 6 18.72 14.00 4.44
N SER A 7 18.06 14.26 5.56
CA SER A 7 17.01 13.39 6.10
C SER A 7 15.87 13.14 5.09
N LYS A 8 15.61 14.11 4.22
CA LYS A 8 14.63 14.04 3.12
C LYS A 8 15.09 13.12 1.99
N ASP A 9 16.39 13.08 1.70
CA ASP A 9 16.93 12.16 0.69
C ASP A 9 16.85 10.71 1.19
N LYS A 10 17.11 10.50 2.49
CA LYS A 10 16.99 9.17 3.10
C LYS A 10 15.54 8.67 3.12
N SER A 11 14.56 9.54 3.33
CA SER A 11 13.14 9.14 3.29
C SER A 11 12.68 8.81 1.86
N LEU A 12 13.15 9.57 0.86
CA LEU A 12 12.87 9.28 -0.54
C LEU A 12 13.47 7.94 -1.00
N GLU A 13 14.74 7.66 -0.66
CA GLU A 13 15.38 6.38 -1.02
C GLU A 13 14.66 5.17 -0.41
N ASP A 14 14.20 5.30 0.84
CA ASP A 14 13.43 4.25 1.52
C ASP A 14 12.08 4.01 0.83
N PHE A 15 11.35 5.10 0.51
CA PHE A 15 10.10 5.03 -0.24
C PHE A 15 10.29 4.38 -1.62
N LEU A 16 11.30 4.79 -2.39
CA LEU A 16 11.58 4.23 -3.71
C LEU A 16 11.94 2.74 -3.61
N SER A 17 12.69 2.34 -2.58
CA SER A 17 12.94 0.92 -2.30
C SER A 17 11.65 0.13 -2.04
N ARG A 18 10.69 0.70 -1.29
CA ARG A 18 9.35 0.10 -1.08
C ARG A 18 8.57 0.00 -2.37
N LEU A 19 8.51 1.06 -3.16
CA LEU A 19 7.79 1.07 -4.43
C LEU A 19 8.32 -0.01 -5.38
N ILE A 20 9.64 -0.14 -5.50
CA ILE A 20 10.27 -1.17 -6.35
C ILE A 20 10.00 -2.57 -5.80
N TYR A 21 10.13 -2.75 -4.48
CA TYR A 21 9.83 -4.02 -3.81
C TYR A 21 8.40 -4.48 -4.12
N LEU A 22 7.43 -3.57 -4.05
CA LEU A 22 6.03 -3.80 -4.36
C LEU A 22 5.75 -3.95 -5.87
N GLY A 23 6.75 -3.76 -6.72
CA GLY A 23 6.68 -4.01 -8.16
C GLY A 23 6.76 -2.78 -9.05
N GLY A 24 7.17 -1.62 -8.57
CA GLY A 24 7.48 -0.46 -9.40
C GLY A 24 8.67 -0.71 -10.33
N ASN A 25 8.57 -0.28 -11.59
CA ASN A 25 9.61 -0.48 -12.61
C ASN A 25 10.52 0.76 -12.77
N LEU A 26 11.30 1.05 -11.73
CA LEU A 26 12.21 2.21 -11.69
C LEU A 26 13.68 1.88 -11.97
N GLY A 27 14.00 0.63 -12.34
CA GLY A 27 15.35 0.24 -12.77
C GLY A 27 16.38 0.04 -11.65
N ILE A 28 15.97 0.08 -10.39
CA ILE A 28 16.83 -0.10 -9.21
C ILE A 28 16.50 -1.45 -8.53
N LYS A 29 17.43 -2.03 -7.76
CA LYS A 29 17.18 -3.25 -6.97
C LYS A 29 16.56 -2.88 -5.62
N PRO A 30 15.48 -3.57 -5.18
CA PRO A 30 14.89 -3.30 -3.88
C PRO A 30 15.80 -3.79 -2.74
N LYS A 31 15.83 -3.05 -1.63
CA LYS A 31 16.55 -3.41 -0.40
C LYS A 31 15.61 -3.62 0.78
N ILE A 32 14.54 -4.40 0.59
CA ILE A 32 13.53 -4.64 1.63
C ILE A 32 13.31 -6.14 1.85
N LYS A 33 13.24 -6.51 3.13
CA LYS A 33 12.96 -7.89 3.57
C LYS A 33 11.67 -8.02 4.40
N GLN A 34 11.12 -6.90 4.86
CA GLN A 34 9.97 -6.89 5.75
C GLN A 34 8.65 -6.74 5.00
N TYR A 35 7.56 -7.05 5.69
CA TYR A 35 6.20 -6.76 5.24
C TYR A 35 6.02 -5.25 5.01
N VAL A 36 5.26 -4.89 3.97
CA VAL A 36 4.87 -3.51 3.66
C VAL A 36 3.36 -3.52 3.51
N ASP A 37 2.68 -2.74 4.33
CA ASP A 37 1.24 -2.63 4.31
C ASP A 37 0.78 -1.80 3.11
N ILE A 38 -0.17 -2.33 2.32
CA ILE A 38 -0.61 -1.69 1.07
C ILE A 38 -1.23 -0.31 1.35
N GLU A 39 -2.12 -0.22 2.34
CA GLU A 39 -2.81 1.03 2.66
C GLU A 39 -1.86 2.06 3.27
N GLU A 40 -0.96 1.65 4.15
CA GLU A 40 0.11 2.53 4.66
C GLU A 40 0.95 3.09 3.52
N PHE A 41 1.38 2.24 2.59
CA PHE A 41 2.18 2.66 1.45
C PHE A 41 1.45 3.66 0.54
N ILE A 42 0.14 3.53 0.35
CA ILE A 42 -0.66 4.51 -0.42
C ILE A 42 -0.69 5.86 0.28
N VAL A 43 -0.89 5.89 1.60
CA VAL A 43 -0.88 7.14 2.36
C VAL A 43 0.48 7.81 2.27
N GLU A 44 1.55 7.03 2.46
CA GLU A 44 2.91 7.52 2.33
C GLU A 44 3.21 8.06 0.92
N ALA A 45 2.74 7.39 -0.12
CA ALA A 45 2.98 7.78 -1.51
C ALA A 45 2.48 9.20 -1.83
N THR A 46 1.51 9.72 -1.08
CA THR A 46 1.04 11.10 -1.22
C THR A 46 2.16 12.13 -0.99
N LEU A 47 3.18 11.80 -0.20
CA LEU A 47 4.30 12.69 0.11
C LEU A 47 5.35 12.77 -1.02
N PHE A 48 5.28 11.86 -1.99
CA PHE A 48 6.31 11.67 -3.02
C PHE A 48 5.80 11.83 -4.45
N MET A 49 4.64 12.46 -4.63
CA MET A 49 4.03 12.67 -5.94
C MET A 49 4.74 13.72 -6.82
N ASP A 50 5.51 14.62 -6.21
CA ASP A 50 6.22 15.71 -6.90
C ASP A 50 7.72 15.44 -7.13
N VAL A 51 8.16 14.19 -7.00
CA VAL A 51 9.58 13.83 -7.20
C VAL A 51 9.98 13.98 -8.66
N ASP A 52 9.33 13.21 -9.55
CA ASP A 52 9.53 13.26 -10.99
C ASP A 52 8.39 12.53 -11.72
N SER A 53 8.18 12.87 -12.99
CA SER A 53 7.07 12.32 -13.79
C SER A 53 7.03 10.78 -13.88
N ARG A 54 8.20 10.11 -13.87
CA ARG A 54 8.27 8.64 -13.96
C ARG A 54 7.83 8.02 -12.64
N THR A 55 8.28 8.56 -11.52
CA THR A 55 7.87 8.13 -10.18
C THR A 55 6.38 8.35 -9.97
N THR A 56 5.85 9.53 -10.31
CA THR A 56 4.42 9.85 -10.25
C THR A 56 3.58 8.83 -11.03
N GLN A 57 3.95 8.56 -12.30
CA GLN A 57 3.21 7.59 -13.11
C GLN A 57 3.34 6.15 -12.58
N CYS A 58 4.48 5.80 -11.99
CA CYS A 58 4.68 4.51 -11.32
C CYS A 58 3.72 4.33 -10.14
N ILE A 59 3.63 5.34 -9.27
CA ILE A 59 2.70 5.36 -8.13
C ILE A 59 1.25 5.23 -8.62
N LEU A 60 0.82 6.04 -9.59
CA LEU A 60 -0.56 6.02 -10.08
C LEU A 60 -0.93 4.67 -10.73
N ASN A 61 -0.02 4.07 -11.50
CA ASN A 61 -0.24 2.75 -12.08
C ASN A 61 -0.34 1.67 -11.00
N TRP A 62 0.46 1.78 -9.94
CA TRP A 62 0.41 0.86 -8.81
C TRP A 62 -0.92 1.00 -8.05
N ILE A 63 -1.34 2.23 -7.73
CA ILE A 63 -2.63 2.53 -7.09
C ILE A 63 -3.79 2.00 -7.93
N TYR A 64 -3.80 2.26 -9.23
CA TYR A 64 -4.83 1.74 -10.12
C TYR A 64 -4.89 0.21 -10.08
N PHE A 65 -3.73 -0.46 -10.13
CA PHE A 65 -3.64 -1.91 -10.07
C PHE A 65 -4.18 -2.51 -8.76
N VAL A 66 -3.89 -1.88 -7.61
CA VAL A 66 -4.33 -2.39 -6.29
C VAL A 66 -5.73 -1.92 -5.88
N SER A 67 -6.26 -0.88 -6.51
CA SER A 67 -7.52 -0.21 -6.13
C SER A 67 -8.72 -1.14 -5.86
N PRO A 68 -8.95 -2.23 -6.63
CA PRO A 68 -10.10 -3.11 -6.37
C PRO A 68 -9.99 -3.89 -5.05
N TYR A 69 -8.78 -3.96 -4.48
CA TYR A 69 -8.46 -4.79 -3.32
C TYR A 69 -8.21 -3.96 -2.05
N LEU A 70 -8.34 -2.63 -2.12
CA LEU A 70 -8.13 -1.74 -0.98
C LEU A 70 -9.32 -1.75 -0.02
N SER A 71 -9.03 -1.48 1.25
CA SER A 71 -10.04 -1.31 2.30
C SER A 71 -10.21 0.16 2.66
N PRO A 72 -11.30 0.84 2.25
CA PRO A 72 -11.53 2.24 2.61
C PRO A 72 -11.53 2.48 4.13
N SER A 73 -12.09 1.52 4.88
CA SER A 73 -12.10 1.57 6.35
C SER A 73 -10.70 1.46 6.95
N LYS A 74 -9.80 0.65 6.39
CA LYS A 74 -8.41 0.57 6.84
C LYS A 74 -7.64 1.82 6.44
N LEU A 75 -7.79 2.29 5.20
CA LEU A 75 -7.14 3.51 4.73
C LEU A 75 -7.50 4.71 5.60
N ARG A 76 -8.77 4.85 5.99
CA ARG A 76 -9.20 5.85 7.00
C ARG A 76 -8.47 5.73 8.33
N ARG A 77 -8.27 4.51 8.86
CA ARG A 77 -7.52 4.32 10.12
C ARG A 77 -6.07 4.75 9.97
N VAL A 78 -5.43 4.38 8.87
CA VAL A 78 -4.04 4.76 8.56
C VAL A 78 -3.92 6.28 8.45
N LEU A 79 -4.83 6.95 7.73
CA LEU A 79 -4.84 8.41 7.58
C LEU A 79 -4.94 9.17 8.91
N LYS A 80 -5.60 8.60 9.93
CA LYS A 80 -5.66 9.19 11.28
C LYS A 80 -4.34 9.07 12.06
N MET A 81 -3.42 8.23 11.61
CA MET A 81 -2.19 7.87 12.33
C MET A 81 -0.91 8.28 11.59
N SER A 82 -1.03 8.72 10.34
CA SER A 82 0.10 8.97 9.45
C SER A 82 0.08 10.38 8.87
N GLU A 83 1.26 10.90 8.54
CA GLU A 83 1.39 12.13 7.75
C GLU A 83 1.05 11.84 6.28
N TYR A 84 0.39 12.79 5.62
CA TYR A 84 0.00 12.68 4.21
C TYR A 84 -0.24 14.05 3.58
N ASN A 85 -0.29 14.08 2.25
CA ASN A 85 -0.69 15.25 1.48
C ASN A 85 -2.15 15.11 1.00
N ALA A 86 -3.04 15.92 1.57
CA ALA A 86 -4.48 15.87 1.30
C ALA A 86 -4.86 16.17 -0.17
N LYS A 87 -4.07 16.99 -0.89
CA LYS A 87 -4.26 17.25 -2.33
C LYS A 87 -3.98 15.99 -3.14
N TYR A 88 -2.86 15.30 -2.89
CA TYR A 88 -2.51 14.07 -3.60
C TYR A 88 -3.41 12.90 -3.22
N LEU A 89 -3.86 12.85 -1.96
CA LEU A 89 -4.88 11.90 -1.55
C LEU A 89 -6.17 12.07 -2.36
N GLY A 90 -6.64 13.31 -2.58
CA GLY A 90 -7.79 13.60 -3.43
C GLY A 90 -7.62 13.06 -4.86
N GLN A 91 -6.41 13.18 -5.42
CA GLN A 91 -6.10 12.62 -6.75
C GLN A 91 -6.09 11.08 -6.74
N PHE A 92 -5.59 10.46 -5.67
CA PHE A 92 -5.62 9.00 -5.53
C PHE A 92 -7.05 8.48 -5.44
N VAL A 93 -7.91 9.13 -4.64
CA VAL A 93 -9.33 8.77 -4.53
C VAL A 93 -10.01 8.87 -5.89
N GLN A 94 -9.76 9.92 -6.67
CA GLN A 94 -10.30 10.03 -8.04
C GLN A 94 -9.88 8.86 -8.94
N VAL A 95 -8.61 8.43 -8.88
CA VAL A 95 -8.12 7.26 -9.65
C VAL A 95 -8.81 5.98 -9.18
N ILE A 96 -8.90 5.79 -7.87
CA ILE A 96 -9.54 4.61 -7.24
C ILE A 96 -11.02 4.54 -7.62
N GLU A 97 -11.77 5.63 -7.47
CA GLU A 97 -13.22 5.69 -7.77
C GLU A 97 -13.51 5.48 -9.25
N SER A 98 -12.62 5.97 -10.14
CA SER A 98 -12.78 5.76 -11.59
C SER A 98 -12.67 4.29 -12.01
N HIS A 99 -12.11 3.43 -11.14
CA HIS A 99 -11.86 2.01 -11.43
C HIS A 99 -12.55 1.03 -10.47
N SER A 100 -13.01 1.50 -9.32
CA SER A 100 -13.68 0.68 -8.32
C SER A 100 -15.15 0.50 -8.67
N LEU A 101 -15.66 -0.73 -8.58
CA LEU A 101 -17.09 -1.04 -8.73
C LEU A 101 -17.96 -0.42 -7.63
N ASN A 102 -17.36 0.05 -6.52
CA ASN A 102 -18.05 0.51 -5.32
C ASN A 102 -17.62 1.91 -4.89
N ALA A 103 -17.81 2.92 -5.75
CA ALA A 103 -17.47 4.31 -5.47
C ALA A 103 -18.06 4.83 -4.13
N GLN A 104 -19.26 4.42 -3.75
CA GLN A 104 -19.93 4.87 -2.51
C GLN A 104 -19.15 4.54 -1.22
N ASN A 105 -18.31 3.49 -1.22
CA ASN A 105 -17.54 3.11 -0.05
C ASN A 105 -16.37 4.06 0.24
N TRP A 106 -16.02 4.93 -0.72
CA TRP A 106 -14.90 5.86 -0.63
C TRP A 106 -15.25 7.20 -0.01
N ALA A 107 -16.55 7.53 0.12
CA ALA A 107 -17.04 8.73 0.80
C ALA A 107 -16.59 8.82 2.28
N ILE A 108 -16.20 7.68 2.88
CA ILE A 108 -15.61 7.66 4.22
C ILE A 108 -14.28 8.44 4.31
N LEU A 109 -13.68 8.79 3.16
CA LEU A 109 -12.44 9.55 3.07
C LEU A 109 -12.66 11.05 2.80
N ASP A 110 -13.90 11.50 2.63
CA ASP A 110 -14.22 12.90 2.26
C ASP A 110 -13.63 13.91 3.26
N GLU A 111 -13.57 13.55 4.55
CA GLU A 111 -12.99 14.40 5.60
C GLU A 111 -11.46 14.59 5.49
N PHE A 112 -10.76 13.76 4.72
CA PHE A 112 -9.29 13.78 4.59
C PHE A 112 -8.80 14.38 3.27
N VAL A 113 -9.66 14.53 2.27
CA VAL A 113 -9.27 14.97 0.93
C VAL A 113 -9.46 16.46 0.75
N LEU A 114 -8.52 17.10 0.05
CA LEU A 114 -8.76 18.42 -0.53
C LEU A 114 -9.25 18.24 -1.96
N LYS A 115 -10.24 19.07 -2.35
CA LYS A 115 -10.70 19.11 -3.75
C LYS A 115 -9.51 19.45 -4.64
N SER A 116 -9.09 18.48 -5.44
CA SER A 116 -7.90 18.57 -6.29
C SER A 116 -8.27 18.58 -7.76
N GLU A 117 -7.45 19.24 -8.56
CA GLU A 117 -7.49 19.11 -10.02
C GLU A 117 -7.27 17.65 -10.43
N LYS A 118 -7.90 17.26 -11.54
CA LYS A 118 -7.73 15.93 -12.13
C LYS A 118 -6.26 15.72 -12.47
N ILE A 119 -5.69 14.63 -11.98
CA ILE A 119 -4.33 14.23 -12.35
C ILE A 119 -4.32 13.63 -13.77
N LYS A 120 -3.31 13.98 -14.56
CA LYS A 120 -3.06 13.32 -15.85
C LYS A 120 -2.55 11.91 -15.59
N PHE A 121 -3.44 10.93 -15.74
CA PHE A 121 -3.13 9.53 -15.57
C PHE A 121 -3.38 8.74 -16.86
N ALA A 122 -2.40 7.95 -17.27
CA ALA A 122 -2.51 7.04 -18.41
C ALA A 122 -2.06 5.64 -17.96
N PRO A 123 -2.97 4.66 -17.83
CA PRO A 123 -2.61 3.29 -17.49
C PRO A 123 -1.61 2.70 -18.49
N ASN A 124 -0.44 2.29 -17.99
CA ASN A 124 0.57 1.57 -18.73
C ASN A 124 1.39 0.67 -17.80
N PHE A 125 0.82 -0.47 -17.44
CA PHE A 125 1.44 -1.40 -16.49
C PHE A 125 2.74 -1.99 -17.00
N GLN A 126 2.87 -2.26 -18.30
CA GLN A 126 4.09 -2.85 -18.86
C GLN A 126 5.29 -1.92 -18.70
N LYS A 127 5.09 -0.60 -18.85
CA LYS A 127 6.13 0.40 -18.68
C LYS A 127 6.47 0.62 -17.21
N TYR A 128 5.45 0.76 -16.36
CA TYR A 128 5.62 1.29 -15.00
C TYR A 128 5.64 0.24 -13.90
N LEU A 129 5.13 -0.97 -14.14
CA LEU A 129 5.08 -2.06 -13.17
C LEU A 129 5.87 -3.28 -13.64
N LYS A 130 6.32 -4.07 -12.67
CA LYS A 130 6.82 -5.43 -12.87
C LYS A 130 5.65 -6.38 -13.14
N THR A 131 5.98 -7.60 -13.54
CA THR A 131 4.98 -8.63 -13.84
C THR A 131 4.16 -9.02 -12.60
N LYS A 132 2.92 -9.49 -12.80
CA LYS A 132 2.06 -9.96 -11.70
C LYS A 132 2.75 -10.99 -10.78
N PRO A 133 3.48 -12.01 -11.29
CA PRO A 133 4.20 -12.94 -10.43
C PRO A 133 5.23 -12.26 -9.51
N TYR A 134 5.91 -11.23 -10.01
CA TYR A 134 6.83 -10.45 -9.18
C TYR A 134 6.08 -9.70 -8.07
N ILE A 135 4.98 -9.05 -8.41
CA ILE A 135 4.17 -8.30 -7.45
C ILE A 135 3.65 -9.25 -6.35
N PHE A 136 3.04 -10.38 -6.71
CA PHE A 136 2.48 -11.33 -5.72
C PHE A 136 3.54 -11.98 -4.83
N LYS A 137 4.74 -12.22 -5.37
CA LYS A 137 5.87 -12.70 -4.56
C LYS A 137 6.27 -11.70 -3.46
N ASN A 138 6.21 -10.40 -3.75
CA ASN A 138 6.66 -9.36 -2.82
C ASN A 138 5.52 -8.79 -1.96
N CYS A 139 4.31 -8.76 -2.50
CA CYS A 139 3.08 -8.34 -1.84
C CYS A 139 2.09 -9.51 -1.80
N PRO A 140 2.34 -10.52 -0.94
CA PRO A 140 1.47 -11.70 -0.85
C PRO A 140 0.07 -11.36 -0.30
N GLU A 141 -0.06 -10.26 0.42
CA GLU A 141 -1.35 -9.70 0.87
C GLU A 141 -2.31 -9.51 -0.31
N LEU A 142 -1.83 -8.87 -1.38
CA LEU A 142 -2.62 -8.63 -2.58
C LEU A 142 -3.07 -9.94 -3.24
N GLN A 143 -2.19 -10.94 -3.29
CA GLN A 143 -2.54 -12.27 -3.78
C GLN A 143 -3.68 -12.88 -2.96
N PHE A 144 -3.59 -12.84 -1.63
CA PHE A 144 -4.63 -13.41 -0.78
C PHE A 144 -5.98 -12.67 -0.90
N ARG A 145 -5.96 -11.34 -1.05
CA ARG A 145 -7.18 -10.56 -1.30
C ARG A 145 -7.80 -10.92 -2.66
N MET A 146 -6.98 -11.16 -3.69
CA MET A 146 -7.44 -11.64 -5.00
C MET A 146 -8.04 -13.06 -4.95
N GLU A 147 -7.56 -13.90 -4.05
CA GLU A 147 -8.10 -15.25 -3.79
C GLU A 147 -9.41 -15.22 -2.97
N GLY A 148 -9.93 -14.04 -2.64
CA GLY A 148 -11.20 -13.87 -1.93
C GLY A 148 -11.08 -13.93 -0.40
N HIS A 149 -9.86 -13.88 0.15
CA HIS A 149 -9.70 -13.79 1.59
C HIS A 149 -10.18 -12.43 2.12
N THR A 150 -10.67 -12.42 3.37
CA THR A 150 -10.97 -11.17 4.07
C THR A 150 -9.69 -10.33 4.17
N GLN A 151 -9.83 -9.00 4.20
CA GLN A 151 -8.69 -8.09 4.33
C GLN A 151 -7.80 -8.44 5.53
N VAL A 152 -8.41 -8.72 6.69
CA VAL A 152 -7.66 -9.07 7.91
C VAL A 152 -6.91 -10.40 7.76
N LEU A 153 -7.54 -11.41 7.16
CA LEU A 153 -6.92 -12.72 6.93
C LEU A 153 -5.77 -12.63 5.92
N ALA A 154 -5.94 -11.84 4.86
CA ALA A 154 -4.91 -11.60 3.86
C ALA A 154 -3.67 -10.93 4.46
N ASP A 155 -3.86 -9.85 5.24
CA ASP A 155 -2.79 -9.14 5.93
C ASP A 155 -2.06 -10.07 6.92
N LEU A 156 -2.81 -10.86 7.70
CA LEU A 156 -2.27 -11.83 8.64
C LEU A 156 -1.41 -12.90 7.95
N LYS A 157 -1.94 -13.54 6.90
CA LYS A 157 -1.18 -14.56 6.13
C LYS A 157 0.07 -13.95 5.49
N ALA A 158 -0.03 -12.75 4.94
CA ALA A 158 1.08 -12.05 4.33
C ALA A 158 2.17 -11.72 5.34
N TYR A 159 1.77 -11.24 6.52
CA TYR A 159 2.68 -10.93 7.61
C TYR A 159 3.43 -12.17 8.09
N LEU A 160 2.72 -13.28 8.34
CA LEU A 160 3.33 -14.55 8.77
C LEU A 160 4.25 -15.14 7.69
N LYS A 161 3.95 -14.95 6.40
CA LYS A 161 4.80 -15.42 5.29
C LYS A 161 6.09 -14.60 5.15
N LYS A 162 6.08 -13.32 5.51
CA LYS A 162 7.20 -12.39 5.33
C LYS A 162 8.10 -12.26 6.55
N ASN A 163 7.61 -12.61 7.74
CA ASN A 163 8.38 -12.56 8.97
C ASN A 163 8.76 -13.99 9.39
N ALA A 164 10.06 -14.29 9.45
CA ALA A 164 10.56 -15.61 9.81
C ALA A 164 10.27 -16.00 11.27
N ASN A 165 10.18 -15.00 12.16
CA ASN A 165 9.88 -15.20 13.57
C ASN A 165 8.43 -14.83 13.84
N PHE A 166 7.75 -15.65 14.65
CA PHE A 166 6.43 -15.33 15.13
C PHE A 166 6.49 -14.11 16.06
N HIS A 167 5.63 -13.13 15.78
CA HIS A 167 5.42 -11.97 16.65
C HIS A 167 4.10 -12.11 17.39
N SER A 168 3.98 -11.48 18.55
CA SER A 168 2.71 -11.48 19.29
C SER A 168 1.57 -10.93 18.42
N LEU A 169 0.35 -11.45 18.60
CA LEU A 169 -0.82 -11.00 17.85
C LEU A 169 -1.08 -9.48 18.00
N TYR A 170 -0.65 -8.90 19.13
CA TYR A 170 -0.66 -7.46 19.33
C TYR A 170 0.29 -6.73 18.36
N LYS A 171 1.52 -7.23 18.20
CA LYS A 171 2.48 -6.66 17.24
C LYS A 171 1.99 -6.82 15.80
N ILE A 172 1.42 -7.97 15.44
CA ILE A 172 0.83 -8.17 14.11
C ILE A 172 -0.30 -7.18 13.86
N ALA A 173 -1.21 -7.00 14.83
CA ALA A 173 -2.32 -6.04 14.72
C ALA A 173 -1.81 -4.61 14.50
N LYS A 174 -0.76 -4.21 15.22
CA LYS A 174 -0.12 -2.90 15.07
C LYS A 174 0.51 -2.74 13.68
N ASP A 175 1.33 -3.70 13.27
CA ASP A 175 2.09 -3.61 12.02
C ASP A 175 1.21 -3.78 10.76
N THR A 176 -0.01 -4.30 10.90
CA THR A 176 -0.99 -4.44 9.78
C THR A 176 -2.16 -3.47 9.88
N PHE A 177 -2.15 -2.53 10.84
CA PHE A 177 -3.22 -1.55 11.06
C PHE A 177 -4.62 -2.18 11.20
N ASN A 178 -4.69 -3.36 11.83
CA ASN A 178 -5.91 -4.11 12.06
C ASN A 178 -6.32 -4.12 13.54
N PRO A 179 -7.61 -4.10 13.87
CA PRO A 179 -8.08 -4.27 15.24
C PRO A 179 -7.60 -5.61 15.83
N ARG A 180 -7.05 -5.58 17.05
CA ARG A 180 -6.50 -6.77 17.71
C ARG A 180 -7.51 -7.92 17.82
N ASN A 181 -8.77 -7.63 18.14
CA ASN A 181 -9.82 -8.64 18.24
C ASN A 181 -10.06 -9.37 16.90
N ARG A 182 -9.98 -8.65 15.77
CA ARG A 182 -10.12 -9.25 14.43
C ARG A 182 -8.93 -10.14 14.10
N ILE A 183 -7.71 -9.72 14.43
CA ILE A 183 -6.50 -10.56 14.27
C ILE A 183 -6.59 -11.82 15.12
N ASN A 184 -7.00 -11.71 16.39
CA ASN A 184 -7.17 -12.87 17.27
C ASN A 184 -8.17 -13.87 16.69
N TYR A 185 -9.31 -13.38 16.19
CA TYR A 185 -10.35 -14.21 15.59
C TYR A 185 -9.85 -14.95 14.34
N GLU A 186 -9.26 -14.24 13.39
CA GLU A 186 -8.75 -14.84 12.15
C GLU A 186 -7.58 -15.79 12.42
N TYR A 187 -6.72 -15.47 13.40
CA TYR A 187 -5.63 -16.35 13.80
C TYR A 187 -6.15 -17.66 14.42
N ALA A 188 -7.15 -17.59 15.29
CA ALA A 188 -7.78 -18.80 15.84
C ALA A 188 -8.35 -19.68 14.72
N LEU A 189 -9.12 -19.09 13.78
CA LEU A 189 -9.66 -19.81 12.63
C LEU A 189 -8.58 -20.47 11.74
N LEU A 190 -7.43 -19.81 11.57
CA LEU A 190 -6.30 -20.37 10.84
C LEU A 190 -5.72 -21.62 11.52
N GLN A 191 -5.63 -21.63 12.85
CA GLN A 191 -5.10 -22.78 13.61
C GLN A 191 -6.02 -24.00 13.54
N TYR A 192 -7.34 -23.80 13.48
CA TYR A 192 -8.32 -24.91 13.38
C TYR A 192 -8.47 -25.49 11.98
N ARG A 193 -7.91 -24.86 10.94
CA ARG A 193 -7.99 -25.29 9.54
C ARG A 193 -6.73 -25.99 9.05
N LEU A 194 -5.74 -26.15 9.91
CA LEU A 194 -4.51 -26.93 9.71
C LEU A 194 -4.61 -28.21 10.53
#